data_AF-A0A2G9YMA7-F1
#
_entry.id   AF-A0A2G9YMA7-F1
#
_cell.length_a   1.000
_cell.length_b   1.000
_cell.length_c   1.000
_cell.angle_alpha   90.00
_cell.angle_beta   90.00
_cell.angle_gamma   90.00
#
_symmetry.space_group_name_H-M   'P 1'
#
loop_
_entity.id
_entity.type
_entity.pdbx_description
1 polymer ?
#
loop_
_entity_poly.entity_id
_entity_poly.type
_entity_poly.pdbx_seq_one_letter_code
_entity_poly.pdbx_strand_id
1 'polypeptide(L)'
;MIKMLIIACLGILLFVSDGPSAQEIVLNKASQINIKPESWDFGKITEEGVLSRDFEVKNTGNDVLTIKNIATSCGCTTVSIPSKDISPGDSATLNVKIDTQQINSSGKSIRHVYVESNDPQEPTKAISLTLELEAAKESKPLPNREIKVSHKAKIVSVPKISSRKLYSLIKKGKKITVLDVREENEYLGKHIPEAIWFPKSKFDKQDPEVLKKLQGIDKKAMVVTYCGAGHRSSYVAKKLREAGYTAYNLDGISFWEKENLPLIRGPKLPPSEEPSIIHLEEAYENYYLLFKDIVWVDVRDTEDYKRGHIKGALGIPLSEIESRLNEISKDKEIVFYCEGTWDGGSCEASRSAGRILIKNGYKQGNIKVFEDGYGAWENAGYPVEKKP
;
A
#
# COMPACT_ATOMS: atom_id res chain seq x y z
N MET A 1 50.63 -10.00 72.39
CA MET A 1 50.82 -11.24 71.61
C MET A 1 49.59 -12.11 71.76
N ILE A 2 48.84 -12.27 70.66
CA ILE A 2 48.10 -13.47 70.19
C ILE A 2 47.27 -14.28 71.22
N LYS A 3 45.95 -14.35 71.01
CA LYS A 3 45.26 -15.58 70.51
C LYS A 3 43.80 -15.29 70.14
N MET A 4 43.54 -15.28 68.82
CA MET A 4 42.22 -15.46 68.20
C MET A 4 41.71 -16.86 68.51
N LEU A 5 40.42 -16.98 68.86
CA LEU A 5 39.68 -18.23 68.87
C LEU A 5 38.68 -18.17 67.71
N ILE A 6 38.92 -18.96 66.66
CA ILE A 6 38.01 -19.14 65.53
C ILE A 6 37.09 -20.31 65.86
N ILE A 7 35.79 -20.04 65.96
CA ILE A 7 34.73 -21.05 66.04
C ILE A 7 34.39 -21.45 64.61
N ALA A 8 34.65 -22.71 64.24
CA ALA A 8 34.27 -23.28 62.96
C ALA A 8 32.79 -23.69 62.98
N CYS A 9 31.92 -22.93 62.32
CA CYS A 9 30.57 -23.38 61.98
C CYS A 9 30.65 -24.26 60.72
N LEU A 10 30.37 -25.55 60.89
CA LEU A 10 30.25 -26.53 59.82
C LEU A 10 28.93 -26.28 59.08
N GLY A 11 28.97 -25.47 58.03
CA GLY A 11 27.83 -25.25 57.13
C GLY A 11 27.69 -26.43 56.16
N ILE A 12 26.63 -27.21 56.31
CA ILE A 12 26.18 -28.12 55.24
C ILE A 12 25.64 -27.23 54.12
N LEU A 13 26.43 -27.03 53.05
CA LEU A 13 25.92 -26.50 51.79
C LEU A 13 25.05 -27.59 51.17
N LEU A 14 23.73 -27.49 51.36
CA LEU A 14 22.79 -28.15 50.47
C LEU A 14 22.88 -27.42 49.12
N PHE A 15 23.53 -28.06 48.15
CA PHE A 15 23.39 -27.68 46.75
C PHE A 15 21.93 -27.95 46.35
N VAL A 16 21.08 -26.94 46.50
CA VAL A 16 19.80 -26.92 45.80
C VAL A 16 20.16 -26.70 44.35
N SER A 17 20.06 -27.75 43.52
CA SER A 17 20.06 -27.56 42.07
C SER A 17 18.82 -26.73 41.75
N ASP A 18 18.99 -25.46 41.38
CA ASP A 18 17.91 -24.66 40.83
C ASP A 18 17.35 -25.43 39.63
N GLY A 19 16.14 -25.97 39.79
CA GLY A 19 15.42 -26.57 38.68
C GLY A 19 15.16 -25.52 37.60
N PRO A 20 15.00 -25.93 36.33
CA PRO A 20 14.77 -24.98 35.25
C PRO A 20 13.56 -24.10 35.56
N SER A 21 13.67 -22.80 35.27
CA SER A 21 12.58 -21.85 35.55
C SER A 21 11.31 -22.23 34.77
N ALA A 22 10.13 -21.78 35.20
CA ALA A 22 8.87 -22.04 34.47
C ALA A 22 8.94 -21.58 32.99
N GLN A 23 9.77 -20.57 32.68
CA GLN A 23 10.01 -20.10 31.33
C GLN A 23 10.90 -21.06 30.51
N GLU A 24 11.90 -21.70 31.14
CA GLU A 24 12.71 -22.76 30.52
C GLU A 24 11.93 -24.07 30.33
N ILE A 25 11.02 -24.40 31.24
CA ILE A 25 10.16 -25.60 31.11
C ILE A 25 9.17 -25.44 29.95
N VAL A 26 8.60 -24.24 29.76
CA VAL A 26 7.73 -23.92 28.61
C VAL A 26 8.51 -23.95 27.30
N LEU A 27 9.75 -23.43 27.28
CA LEU A 27 10.61 -23.45 26.09
C LEU A 27 11.02 -24.88 25.70
N ASN A 28 11.32 -25.75 26.68
CA ASN A 28 11.68 -27.15 26.45
C ASN A 28 10.50 -28.03 25.99
N LYS A 29 9.25 -27.58 26.14
CA LYS A 29 8.06 -28.29 25.65
C LYS A 29 7.43 -27.64 24.42
N ALA A 30 7.96 -26.54 23.90
CA ALA A 30 7.32 -25.82 22.81
C ALA A 30 7.50 -26.54 21.45
N SER A 31 6.53 -26.34 20.54
CA SER A 31 6.68 -26.62 19.11
C SER A 31 7.71 -25.68 18.49
N GLN A 32 8.51 -26.16 17.53
CA GLN A 32 9.51 -25.33 16.86
C GLN A 32 9.51 -25.58 15.35
N ILE A 33 9.37 -24.54 14.54
CA ILE A 33 9.33 -24.64 13.08
C ILE A 33 10.72 -24.48 12.46
N ASN A 34 11.10 -25.46 11.65
CA ASN A 34 12.29 -25.39 10.81
C ASN A 34 11.88 -25.61 9.34
N ILE A 35 12.27 -24.70 8.44
CA ILE A 35 11.96 -24.83 7.01
C ILE A 35 13.25 -24.88 6.20
N LYS A 36 13.38 -25.85 5.30
CA LYS A 36 14.55 -26.00 4.44
C LYS A 36 14.20 -26.27 2.97
N PRO A 37 14.89 -25.62 2.02
CA PRO A 37 15.79 -24.47 2.21
C PRO A 37 15.01 -23.21 2.62
N GLU A 38 15.64 -22.23 3.27
CA GLU A 38 14.96 -20.96 3.62
C GLU A 38 14.81 -20.01 2.41
N SER A 39 15.48 -20.32 1.31
CA SER A 39 15.35 -19.58 0.06
C SER A 39 15.56 -20.46 -1.17
N TRP A 40 15.06 -19.99 -2.31
CA TRP A 40 15.24 -20.62 -3.60
C TRP A 40 15.34 -19.58 -4.71
N ASP A 41 16.28 -19.75 -5.63
CA ASP A 41 16.40 -18.92 -6.83
C ASP A 41 16.00 -19.75 -8.05
N PHE A 42 14.91 -19.37 -8.72
CA PHE A 42 14.47 -19.96 -9.98
C PHE A 42 15.29 -19.47 -11.17
N GLY A 43 16.14 -18.45 -10.96
CA GLY A 43 17.00 -17.87 -11.97
C GLY A 43 16.21 -17.12 -13.03
N LYS A 44 16.80 -17.07 -14.22
CA LYS A 44 16.25 -16.34 -15.36
C LYS A 44 15.18 -17.17 -16.08
N ILE A 45 14.00 -16.59 -16.25
CA ILE A 45 12.82 -17.21 -16.83
C ILE A 45 12.59 -16.63 -18.22
N THR A 46 12.72 -17.48 -19.23
CA THR A 46 12.61 -17.12 -20.66
C THR A 46 11.30 -17.59 -21.30
N GLU A 47 10.55 -18.47 -20.62
CA GLU A 47 9.29 -19.03 -21.10
C GLU A 47 8.20 -18.92 -20.04
N GLU A 48 6.97 -18.66 -20.47
CA GLU A 48 5.81 -18.61 -19.59
C GLU A 48 5.39 -20.01 -19.13
N GLY A 49 5.05 -20.18 -17.85
CA GLY A 49 4.66 -21.48 -17.30
C GLY A 49 4.48 -21.46 -15.78
N VAL A 50 4.39 -22.65 -15.19
CA VAL A 50 4.30 -22.82 -13.74
C VAL A 50 5.64 -23.33 -13.21
N LEU A 51 6.32 -22.50 -12.43
CA LEU A 51 7.50 -22.89 -11.66
C LEU A 51 7.05 -23.61 -10.40
N SER A 52 7.78 -24.63 -9.94
CA SER A 52 7.43 -25.37 -8.72
C SER A 52 8.67 -25.66 -7.89
N ARG A 53 8.54 -25.55 -6.56
CA ARG A 53 9.57 -25.95 -5.61
C ARG A 53 8.95 -26.49 -4.32
N ASP A 54 9.58 -27.55 -3.80
CA ASP A 54 9.21 -28.14 -2.52
C ASP A 54 10.15 -27.68 -1.41
N PHE A 55 9.55 -27.44 -0.24
CA PHE A 55 10.24 -27.07 0.99
C PHE A 55 9.86 -28.06 2.09
N GLU A 56 10.85 -28.49 2.88
CA GLU A 56 10.61 -29.32 4.05
C GLU A 56 10.23 -28.43 5.23
N VAL A 57 9.04 -28.63 5.81
CA VAL A 57 8.62 -28.01 7.07
C VAL A 57 8.74 -29.09 8.15
N LYS A 58 9.70 -28.92 9.06
CA LYS A 58 9.99 -29.87 10.13
C LYS A 58 9.65 -29.28 11.50
N ASN A 59 9.02 -30.09 12.35
CA ASN A 59 8.87 -29.77 13.76
C ASN A 59 10.11 -30.24 14.53
N THR A 60 10.96 -29.30 14.94
CA THR A 60 12.16 -29.59 15.76
C THR A 60 11.91 -29.45 17.27
N GLY A 61 10.67 -29.09 17.65
CA GLY A 61 10.25 -28.94 19.04
C GLY A 61 9.70 -30.23 19.64
N ASN A 62 9.14 -30.11 20.82
CA ASN A 62 8.68 -31.24 21.63
C ASN A 62 7.14 -31.32 21.80
N ASP A 63 6.40 -30.41 21.17
CA ASP A 63 4.93 -30.42 21.08
C ASP A 63 4.47 -30.25 19.63
N VAL A 64 3.21 -30.55 19.33
CA VAL A 64 2.65 -30.52 17.97
C VAL A 64 2.76 -29.11 17.39
N LEU A 65 3.37 -29.01 16.21
CA LEU A 65 3.43 -27.78 15.43
C LEU A 65 2.18 -27.68 14.56
N THR A 66 1.34 -26.70 14.83
CA THR A 66 0.13 -26.39 14.06
C THR A 66 0.37 -25.18 13.18
N ILE A 67 0.30 -25.39 11.86
CA ILE A 67 0.29 -24.34 10.83
C ILE A 67 -1.09 -23.69 10.81
N LYS A 68 -1.16 -22.44 11.26
CA LYS A 68 -2.40 -21.67 11.35
C LYS A 68 -2.81 -21.14 9.98
N ASN A 69 -1.84 -20.56 9.27
CA ASN A 69 -2.06 -19.89 8.00
C ASN A 69 -0.80 -19.96 7.12
N ILE A 70 -1.00 -19.89 5.81
CA ILE A 70 0.08 -19.79 4.84
C ILE A 70 -0.30 -18.66 3.89
N ALA A 71 0.58 -17.69 3.75
CA ALA A 71 0.38 -16.51 2.92
C ALA A 71 1.51 -16.34 1.91
N THR A 72 1.23 -15.68 0.79
CA THR A 72 2.20 -15.40 -0.26
C THR A 72 2.27 -13.91 -0.56
N SER A 73 3.45 -13.41 -0.92
CA SER A 73 3.66 -12.00 -1.32
C SER A 73 3.21 -11.71 -2.77
N CYS A 74 2.49 -12.63 -3.42
CA CYS A 74 1.97 -12.46 -4.78
C CYS A 74 0.84 -13.46 -5.07
N GLY A 75 -0.25 -12.97 -5.66
CA GLY A 75 -1.35 -13.81 -6.16
C GLY A 75 -0.95 -14.84 -7.22
N CYS A 76 0.19 -14.65 -7.89
CA CYS A 76 0.80 -15.61 -8.81
C CYS A 76 1.38 -16.85 -8.11
N THR A 77 1.54 -16.82 -6.77
CA THR A 77 2.15 -17.91 -6.00
C THR A 77 1.06 -18.68 -5.26
N THR A 78 1.00 -19.98 -5.48
CA THR A 78 0.11 -20.91 -4.77
C THR A 78 0.92 -21.85 -3.91
N VAL A 79 0.39 -22.20 -2.74
CA VAL A 79 1.08 -23.04 -1.75
C VAL A 79 0.15 -24.13 -1.25
N SER A 80 0.64 -25.36 -1.14
CA SER A 80 -0.09 -26.46 -0.53
C SER A 80 0.79 -27.25 0.44
N ILE A 81 0.18 -27.77 1.51
CA ILE A 81 0.81 -28.61 2.52
C ILE A 81 -0.15 -29.76 2.86
N PRO A 82 0.32 -31.01 3.01
CA PRO A 82 -0.55 -32.17 3.20
C PRO A 82 -1.21 -32.22 4.59
N SER A 83 -0.56 -31.66 5.61
CA SER A 83 -1.09 -31.57 6.98
C SER A 83 -0.74 -30.23 7.59
N LYS A 84 -1.67 -29.67 8.37
CA LYS A 84 -1.42 -28.48 9.18
C LYS A 84 -0.85 -28.82 10.55
N ASP A 85 -1.00 -30.05 11.03
CA ASP A 85 -0.43 -30.49 12.30
C ASP A 85 0.75 -31.43 12.02
N ILE A 86 1.91 -31.13 12.61
CA ILE A 86 3.17 -31.84 12.42
C ILE A 86 3.68 -32.28 13.79
N SER A 87 3.72 -33.60 14.03
CA SER A 87 4.18 -34.16 15.31
C SER A 87 5.66 -33.84 15.58
N PRO A 88 6.12 -33.87 16.84
CA PRO A 88 7.52 -33.70 17.18
C PRO A 88 8.45 -34.62 16.37
N GLY A 89 9.43 -34.05 15.68
CA GLY A 89 10.40 -34.78 14.85
C GLY A 89 9.94 -35.07 13.42
N ASP A 90 8.65 -34.96 13.12
CA ASP A 90 8.08 -35.19 11.79
C ASP A 90 8.29 -34.00 10.85
N SER A 91 8.17 -34.27 9.55
CA SER A 91 8.24 -33.28 8.47
C SER A 91 7.01 -33.35 7.56
N ALA A 92 6.62 -32.21 7.01
CA ALA A 92 5.64 -32.09 5.94
C ALA A 92 6.24 -31.36 4.74
N THR A 93 5.83 -31.73 3.53
CA THR A 93 6.28 -31.07 2.30
C THR A 93 5.36 -29.90 1.97
N LEU A 94 5.94 -28.70 1.92
CA LEU A 94 5.29 -27.48 1.46
C LEU A 94 5.60 -27.29 -0.03
N ASN A 95 4.61 -27.52 -0.89
CA ASN A 95 4.73 -27.33 -2.33
C ASN A 95 4.36 -25.89 -2.69
N VAL A 96 5.30 -25.18 -3.31
CA VAL A 96 5.15 -23.80 -3.76
C VAL A 96 5.19 -23.76 -5.28
N LYS A 97 4.19 -23.11 -5.89
CA LYS A 97 4.08 -22.94 -7.34
C LYS A 97 3.93 -21.47 -7.70
N ILE A 98 4.65 -21.02 -8.72
CA ILE A 98 4.55 -19.66 -9.27
C ILE A 98 4.04 -19.76 -10.71
N ASP A 99 2.87 -19.20 -10.99
CA ASP A 99 2.35 -19.03 -12.34
C ASP A 99 2.92 -17.75 -12.96
N THR A 100 3.86 -17.89 -13.88
CA THR A 100 4.56 -16.74 -14.46
C THR A 100 3.70 -15.95 -15.43
N GLN A 101 2.59 -16.51 -15.93
CA GLN A 101 1.63 -15.81 -16.79
C GLN A 101 0.86 -14.72 -16.02
N GLN A 102 0.84 -14.80 -14.69
CA GLN A 102 0.18 -13.81 -13.83
C GLN A 102 1.12 -12.66 -13.42
N ILE A 103 2.36 -12.65 -13.93
CA ILE A 103 3.36 -11.65 -13.58
C ILE A 103 3.44 -10.59 -14.68
N ASN A 104 2.91 -9.40 -14.41
CA ASN A 104 2.84 -8.30 -15.38
C ASN A 104 4.07 -7.36 -15.34
N SER A 105 5.21 -7.83 -14.82
CA SER A 105 6.42 -7.04 -14.61
C SER A 105 7.67 -7.82 -15.04
N SER A 106 8.64 -7.14 -15.63
CA SER A 106 9.94 -7.72 -16.02
C SER A 106 11.05 -7.34 -15.04
N GLY A 107 12.17 -8.07 -15.12
CA GLY A 107 13.33 -7.89 -14.24
C GLY A 107 13.33 -8.85 -13.05
N LYS A 108 14.26 -8.60 -12.13
CA LYS A 108 14.45 -9.41 -10.92
C LYS A 108 13.32 -9.15 -9.93
N SER A 109 12.68 -10.21 -9.48
CA SER A 109 11.61 -10.21 -8.49
C SER A 109 11.99 -11.15 -7.35
N ILE A 110 11.76 -10.70 -6.13
CA ILE A 110 11.82 -11.54 -4.92
C ILE A 110 10.36 -11.78 -4.50
N ARG A 111 10.07 -12.94 -3.93
CA ARG A 111 8.74 -13.31 -3.44
C ARG A 111 8.90 -14.05 -2.13
N HIS A 112 7.92 -13.94 -1.26
CA HIS A 112 7.93 -14.62 0.02
C HIS A 112 6.73 -15.54 0.19
N VAL A 113 6.96 -16.69 0.81
CA VAL A 113 5.93 -17.54 1.40
C VAL A 113 6.08 -17.45 2.90
N TYR A 114 5.03 -17.01 3.58
CA TYR A 114 4.99 -16.90 5.03
C TYR A 114 4.18 -18.05 5.62
N VAL A 115 4.74 -18.75 6.60
CA VAL A 115 4.12 -19.87 7.30
C VAL A 115 3.89 -19.45 8.75
N GLU A 116 2.64 -19.22 9.12
CA GLU A 116 2.23 -18.93 10.50
C GLU A 116 2.01 -20.22 11.29
N SER A 117 2.54 -20.29 12.50
CA SER A 117 2.41 -21.47 13.35
C SER A 117 2.15 -21.13 14.83
N ASN A 118 2.06 -22.17 15.66
CA ASN A 118 2.04 -22.06 17.13
C ASN A 118 3.45 -22.08 17.75
N ASP A 119 4.54 -22.03 16.97
CA ASP A 119 5.88 -21.79 17.50
C ASP A 119 5.90 -20.46 18.29
N PRO A 120 6.22 -20.47 19.60
CA PRO A 120 6.19 -19.28 20.43
C PRO A 120 7.38 -18.34 20.22
N GLN A 121 8.49 -18.83 19.65
CA GLN A 121 9.69 -18.05 19.37
C GLN A 121 9.70 -17.50 17.94
N GLU A 122 9.21 -18.30 16.99
CA GLU A 122 9.08 -17.90 15.58
C GLU A 122 7.64 -18.16 15.07
N PRO A 123 6.64 -17.37 15.51
CA PRO A 123 5.24 -17.59 15.12
C PRO A 123 4.98 -17.46 13.62
N THR A 124 5.92 -16.90 12.87
CA THR A 124 5.87 -16.73 11.43
C THR A 124 7.25 -16.92 10.85
N LYS A 125 7.40 -17.89 9.93
CA LYS A 125 8.64 -18.16 9.21
C LYS A 125 8.48 -17.86 7.72
N ALA A 126 9.43 -17.14 7.14
CA ALA A 126 9.40 -16.74 5.73
C ALA A 126 10.35 -17.60 4.88
N ILE A 127 9.94 -17.88 3.64
CA ILE A 127 10.74 -18.52 2.60
C ILE A 127 10.91 -17.51 1.46
N SER A 128 12.14 -17.25 1.03
CA SER A 128 12.42 -16.28 -0.03
C SER A 128 12.60 -16.97 -1.39
N LEU A 129 11.87 -16.53 -2.41
CA LEU A 129 11.92 -17.03 -3.78
C LEU A 129 12.42 -15.91 -4.69
N THR A 130 13.48 -16.14 -5.45
CA THR A 130 13.97 -15.16 -6.44
C THR A 130 13.72 -15.69 -7.84
N LEU A 131 13.39 -14.79 -8.76
CA LEU A 131 13.28 -15.08 -10.19
C LEU A 131 13.58 -13.81 -10.99
N GLU A 132 14.04 -13.96 -12.23
CA GLU A 132 14.25 -12.84 -13.16
C GLU A 132 13.48 -13.07 -14.45
N LEU A 133 12.52 -12.21 -14.77
CA LEU A 133 11.70 -12.32 -15.98
C LEU A 133 12.25 -11.45 -17.10
N GLU A 134 12.37 -12.01 -18.30
CA GLU A 134 12.65 -11.20 -19.49
C GLU A 134 11.45 -10.30 -19.83
N ALA A 135 11.74 -9.12 -20.39
CA ALA A 135 10.69 -8.23 -20.89
C ALA A 135 9.89 -8.92 -22.00
N ALA A 136 8.60 -9.14 -21.75
CA ALA A 136 7.68 -9.63 -22.78
C ALA A 136 7.71 -8.70 -23.99
N LYS A 137 7.81 -9.27 -25.20
CA LYS A 137 7.55 -8.52 -26.44
C LYS A 137 6.11 -8.02 -26.38
N GLU A 138 5.91 -6.71 -26.55
CA GLU A 138 4.64 -5.98 -26.41
C GLU A 138 3.40 -6.83 -26.74
N SER A 139 2.57 -7.11 -25.74
CA SER A 139 1.25 -7.72 -25.93
C SER A 139 0.19 -6.62 -26.12
N LYS A 140 -0.75 -6.90 -27.04
CA LYS A 140 -1.85 -6.01 -27.44
C LYS A 140 -2.73 -5.62 -26.25
N PRO A 141 -3.32 -4.41 -26.28
CA PRO A 141 -4.16 -3.91 -25.18
C PRO A 141 -5.33 -4.86 -24.89
N LEU A 142 -5.54 -5.13 -23.60
CA LEU A 142 -6.68 -5.92 -23.11
C LEU A 142 -8.01 -5.22 -23.47
N PRO A 143 -9.06 -5.99 -23.83
CA PRO A 143 -10.36 -5.43 -24.14
C PRO A 143 -11.03 -4.85 -22.89
N ASN A 144 -11.63 -3.66 -23.04
CA ASN A 144 -12.42 -2.99 -22.01
C ASN A 144 -13.51 -3.92 -21.47
N ARG A 145 -13.51 -4.16 -20.16
CA ARG A 145 -14.60 -4.83 -19.45
C ARG A 145 -15.67 -3.78 -19.13
N GLU A 146 -16.77 -3.78 -19.89
CA GLU A 146 -17.93 -2.95 -19.58
C GLU A 146 -18.61 -3.42 -18.30
N ILE A 147 -18.62 -2.57 -17.26
CA ILE A 147 -19.40 -2.79 -16.05
C ILE A 147 -20.83 -2.32 -16.32
N LYS A 148 -21.78 -3.25 -16.40
CA LYS A 148 -23.22 -2.93 -16.42
C LYS A 148 -23.68 -2.55 -15.02
N VAL A 149 -23.83 -1.25 -14.77
CA VAL A 149 -24.53 -0.75 -13.57
C VAL A 149 -25.92 -0.28 -13.98
N SER A 150 -26.94 -1.02 -13.54
CA SER A 150 -28.32 -0.54 -13.56
C SER A 150 -28.51 0.43 -12.40
N HIS A 151 -29.02 1.64 -12.65
CA HIS A 151 -29.95 2.43 -11.79
C HIS A 151 -30.35 3.68 -12.59
N LYS A 152 -31.66 3.88 -12.77
CA LYS A 152 -32.27 5.00 -13.51
C LYS A 152 -32.05 6.33 -12.75
N ALA A 153 -30.98 7.04 -13.08
CA ALA A 153 -30.88 8.49 -12.98
C ALA A 153 -30.44 9.00 -14.36
N LYS A 154 -30.82 10.21 -14.79
CA LYS A 154 -30.26 10.81 -16.02
C LYS A 154 -28.74 10.83 -15.87
N ILE A 155 -28.03 9.91 -16.51
CA ILE A 155 -26.57 9.82 -16.45
C ILE A 155 -26.03 11.01 -17.24
N VAL A 156 -25.65 12.07 -16.54
CA VAL A 156 -24.85 13.14 -17.12
C VAL A 156 -23.48 12.52 -17.42
N SER A 157 -23.26 12.13 -18.68
CA SER A 157 -21.99 11.56 -19.11
C SER A 157 -20.90 12.63 -19.03
N VAL A 158 -19.75 12.25 -18.46
CA VAL A 158 -18.56 13.10 -18.39
C VAL A 158 -17.59 12.66 -19.48
N PRO A 159 -17.38 13.47 -20.54
CA PRO A 159 -16.41 13.13 -21.56
C PRO A 159 -14.99 13.18 -20.98
N LYS A 160 -14.18 12.16 -21.28
CA LYS A 160 -12.75 12.15 -20.96
C LYS A 160 -11.94 12.89 -22.02
N ILE A 161 -10.80 13.44 -21.63
CA ILE A 161 -9.78 14.00 -22.53
C ILE A 161 -8.41 13.51 -22.08
N SER A 162 -7.57 13.07 -23.01
CA SER A 162 -6.21 12.62 -22.68
C SER A 162 -5.23 13.78 -22.54
N SER A 163 -4.16 13.57 -21.78
CA SER A 163 -3.08 14.53 -21.55
C SER A 163 -2.51 15.08 -22.86
N ARG A 164 -2.10 14.21 -23.78
CA ARG A 164 -1.63 14.59 -25.12
C ARG A 164 -2.64 15.40 -25.92
N LYS A 165 -3.93 15.04 -25.86
CA LYS A 165 -4.99 15.76 -26.59
C LYS A 165 -5.19 17.15 -26.02
N LEU A 166 -5.29 17.28 -24.69
CA LEU A 166 -5.41 18.56 -24.00
C LEU A 166 -4.22 19.46 -24.35
N TYR A 167 -2.99 18.95 -24.21
CA TYR A 167 -1.78 19.70 -24.50
C TYR A 167 -1.71 20.17 -25.95
N SER A 168 -2.13 19.33 -26.91
CA SER A 168 -2.23 19.72 -28.33
C SER A 168 -3.21 20.89 -28.55
N LEU A 169 -4.33 20.93 -27.82
CA LEU A 169 -5.29 22.03 -27.92
C LEU A 169 -4.74 23.32 -27.31
N ILE A 170 -4.06 23.23 -26.16
CA ILE A 170 -3.36 24.36 -25.52
C ILE A 170 -2.33 24.97 -26.48
N LYS A 171 -1.47 24.14 -27.08
CA LYS A 171 -0.48 24.59 -28.08
C LYS A 171 -1.08 25.26 -29.32
N LYS A 172 -2.33 24.92 -29.67
CA LYS A 172 -3.07 25.55 -30.78
C LYS A 172 -3.76 26.86 -30.39
N GLY A 173 -3.49 27.39 -29.18
CA GLY A 173 -4.08 28.62 -28.68
C GLY A 173 -5.58 28.53 -28.40
N LYS A 174 -6.11 27.32 -28.19
CA LYS A 174 -7.52 27.18 -27.78
C LYS A 174 -7.68 27.70 -26.35
N LYS A 175 -8.64 28.60 -26.16
CA LYS A 175 -9.01 29.09 -24.83
C LYS A 175 -9.65 27.94 -24.03
N ILE A 176 -8.91 27.40 -23.07
CA ILE A 176 -9.32 26.27 -22.23
C ILE A 176 -9.08 26.68 -20.78
N THR A 177 -10.06 26.42 -19.92
CA THR A 177 -9.86 26.57 -18.47
C THR A 177 -9.48 25.23 -17.89
N VAL A 178 -8.30 25.12 -17.30
CA VAL A 178 -7.85 23.90 -16.62
C VAL A 178 -8.01 24.10 -15.11
N LEU A 179 -8.73 23.20 -14.45
CA LEU A 179 -9.01 23.24 -13.01
C LEU A 179 -8.30 22.09 -12.32
N ASP A 180 -7.41 22.40 -11.39
CA ASP A 180 -6.82 21.40 -10.50
C ASP A 180 -7.71 21.22 -9.28
N VAL A 181 -8.30 20.03 -9.13
CA VAL A 181 -9.22 19.74 -8.03
C VAL A 181 -8.58 19.04 -6.83
N ARG A 182 -7.24 18.95 -6.83
CA ARG A 182 -6.45 18.41 -5.71
C ARG A 182 -6.36 19.40 -4.55
N GLU A 183 -5.93 18.88 -3.41
CA GLU A 183 -5.72 19.70 -2.21
C GLU A 183 -4.45 20.57 -2.34
N GLU A 184 -4.32 21.57 -1.47
CA GLU A 184 -3.30 22.64 -1.59
C GLU A 184 -1.88 22.09 -1.72
N ASN A 185 -1.48 21.18 -0.84
CA ASN A 185 -0.13 20.61 -0.84
C ASN A 185 0.19 19.87 -2.14
N GLU A 186 -0.79 19.18 -2.74
CA GLU A 186 -0.61 18.50 -4.02
C GLU A 186 -0.42 19.50 -5.18
N TYR A 187 -1.16 20.62 -5.16
CA TYR A 187 -1.07 21.69 -6.18
C TYR A 187 0.25 22.47 -6.06
N LEU A 188 0.62 22.85 -4.84
CA LEU A 188 1.84 23.61 -4.56
C LEU A 188 3.09 22.81 -4.92
N GLY A 189 3.11 21.49 -4.68
CA GLY A 189 4.24 20.64 -5.04
C GLY A 189 4.48 20.57 -6.55
N LYS A 190 3.43 20.32 -7.34
CA LYS A 190 3.48 20.37 -8.81
C LYS A 190 2.09 20.53 -9.40
N HIS A 191 1.94 21.23 -10.51
CA HIS A 191 0.67 21.36 -11.25
C HIS A 191 0.89 21.61 -12.75
N ILE A 192 -0.16 21.40 -13.54
CA ILE A 192 -0.18 21.71 -14.98
C ILE A 192 -0.08 23.24 -15.16
N PRO A 193 0.75 23.76 -16.09
CA PRO A 193 0.87 25.19 -16.34
C PRO A 193 -0.48 25.87 -16.60
N GLU A 194 -0.65 27.06 -16.03
CA GLU A 194 -1.87 27.88 -16.14
C GLU A 194 -3.13 27.25 -15.51
N ALA A 195 -3.01 26.10 -14.83
CA ALA A 195 -4.12 25.53 -14.10
C ALA A 195 -4.57 26.44 -12.95
N ILE A 196 -5.89 26.59 -12.81
CA ILE A 196 -6.50 27.30 -11.68
C ILE A 196 -6.69 26.29 -10.55
N TRP A 197 -6.10 26.57 -9.38
CA TRP A 197 -6.36 25.78 -8.19
C TRP A 197 -7.82 25.93 -7.74
N PHE A 198 -8.51 24.79 -7.73
CA PHE A 198 -9.96 24.64 -7.53
C PHE A 198 -10.24 23.40 -6.67
N PRO A 199 -9.82 23.38 -5.39
CA PRO A 199 -9.83 22.15 -4.59
C PRO A 199 -11.24 21.60 -4.40
N LYS A 200 -11.40 20.28 -4.59
CA LYS A 200 -12.70 19.59 -4.44
C LYS A 200 -13.31 19.83 -3.05
N SER A 201 -12.49 19.80 -2.00
CA SER A 201 -12.94 20.04 -0.62
C SER A 201 -13.69 21.35 -0.43
N LYS A 202 -13.18 22.45 -1.01
CA LYS A 202 -13.83 23.76 -0.98
C LYS A 202 -15.03 23.84 -1.91
N PHE A 203 -14.97 23.16 -3.05
CA PHE A 203 -16.11 23.04 -3.96
C PHE A 203 -17.31 22.35 -3.30
N ASP A 204 -17.09 21.23 -2.63
CA ASP A 204 -18.14 20.47 -1.93
C ASP A 204 -18.77 21.30 -0.79
N LYS A 205 -17.97 22.17 -0.15
CA LYS A 205 -18.41 23.10 0.90
C LYS A 205 -19.04 24.39 0.36
N GLN A 206 -19.19 24.53 -0.96
CA GLN A 206 -19.71 25.75 -1.60
C GLN A 206 -18.95 27.02 -1.19
N ASP A 207 -17.63 26.92 -1.05
CA ASP A 207 -16.76 28.02 -0.66
C ASP A 207 -16.93 29.23 -1.63
N PRO A 208 -17.19 30.44 -1.12
CA PRO A 208 -17.44 31.62 -1.95
C PRO A 208 -16.32 31.97 -2.93
N GLU A 209 -15.05 31.78 -2.55
CA GLU A 209 -13.91 32.07 -3.43
C GLU A 209 -13.86 31.11 -4.61
N VAL A 210 -14.16 29.83 -4.36
CA VAL A 210 -14.27 28.79 -5.39
C VAL A 210 -15.45 29.08 -6.32
N LEU A 211 -16.61 29.44 -5.78
CA LEU A 211 -17.78 29.79 -6.59
C LEU A 211 -17.56 31.06 -7.42
N LYS A 212 -16.86 32.06 -6.89
CA LYS A 212 -16.49 33.28 -7.61
C LYS A 212 -15.58 32.98 -8.80
N LYS A 213 -14.61 32.06 -8.64
CA LYS A 213 -13.79 31.55 -9.76
C LYS A 213 -14.65 30.91 -10.85
N LEU A 214 -15.70 30.16 -10.48
CA LEU A 214 -16.63 29.58 -11.46
C LEU A 214 -17.47 30.63 -12.21
N GLN A 215 -17.93 31.67 -11.52
CA GLN A 215 -18.73 32.74 -12.15
C GLN A 215 -17.96 33.47 -13.25
N GLY A 216 -16.63 33.57 -13.12
CA GLY A 216 -15.75 34.15 -14.14
C GLY A 216 -15.51 33.27 -15.37
N ILE A 217 -15.95 32.00 -15.35
CA ILE A 217 -15.75 31.05 -16.44
C ILE A 217 -16.99 31.02 -17.34
N ASP A 218 -16.78 31.27 -18.63
CA ASP A 218 -17.83 31.08 -19.65
C ASP A 218 -18.26 29.61 -19.68
N LYS A 219 -19.54 29.36 -19.41
CA LYS A 219 -20.13 28.01 -19.41
C LYS A 219 -19.99 27.27 -20.74
N LYS A 220 -19.88 27.99 -21.86
CA LYS A 220 -19.68 27.39 -23.19
C LYS A 220 -18.21 27.09 -23.48
N ALA A 221 -17.28 27.73 -22.80
CA ALA A 221 -15.86 27.46 -22.96
C ALA A 221 -15.51 26.05 -22.46
N MET A 222 -14.46 25.47 -23.03
CA MET A 222 -13.96 24.16 -22.61
C MET A 222 -13.35 24.27 -21.21
N VAL A 223 -13.91 23.54 -20.25
CA VAL A 223 -13.38 23.40 -18.89
C VAL A 223 -12.84 21.98 -18.72
N VAL A 224 -11.62 21.84 -18.25
CA VAL A 224 -11.01 20.54 -18.01
C VAL A 224 -10.61 20.44 -16.55
N THR A 225 -11.19 19.50 -15.82
CA THR A 225 -10.80 19.22 -14.44
C THR A 225 -9.81 18.08 -14.41
N TYR A 226 -8.82 18.13 -13.51
CA TYR A 226 -7.92 17.02 -13.26
C TYR A 226 -7.61 16.86 -11.78
N CYS A 227 -7.18 15.66 -11.41
CA CYS A 227 -6.61 15.36 -10.10
C CYS A 227 -5.37 14.47 -10.26
N GLY A 228 -5.03 13.65 -9.25
CA GLY A 228 -3.92 12.69 -9.33
C GLY A 228 -4.06 11.72 -10.51
N ALA A 229 -5.12 10.91 -10.48
CA ALA A 229 -5.38 9.80 -11.42
C ALA A 229 -6.79 9.86 -12.08
N GLY A 230 -7.43 11.03 -12.10
CA GLY A 230 -8.71 11.23 -12.80
C GLY A 230 -10.00 10.87 -12.03
N HIS A 231 -9.91 10.37 -10.79
CA HIS A 231 -11.07 9.96 -9.98
C HIS A 231 -11.84 11.15 -9.40
N ARG A 232 -11.20 11.96 -8.54
CA ARG A 232 -11.79 13.17 -7.92
C ARG A 232 -12.31 14.16 -8.97
N SER A 233 -11.57 14.32 -10.06
CA SER A 233 -11.94 15.22 -11.16
C SER A 233 -13.15 14.76 -11.95
N SER A 234 -13.40 13.45 -12.05
CA SER A 234 -14.63 12.93 -12.68
C SER A 234 -15.88 13.43 -11.96
N TYR A 235 -15.86 13.42 -10.62
CA TYR A 235 -16.94 13.94 -9.78
C TYR A 235 -17.17 15.44 -10.02
N VAL A 236 -16.11 16.25 -9.95
CA VAL A 236 -16.22 17.71 -10.13
C VAL A 236 -16.69 18.05 -11.55
N ALA A 237 -16.14 17.40 -12.58
CA ALA A 237 -16.60 17.57 -13.96
C ALA A 237 -18.09 17.27 -14.11
N LYS A 238 -18.59 16.19 -13.49
CA LYS A 238 -20.02 15.87 -13.49
C LYS A 238 -20.85 17.02 -12.90
N LYS A 239 -20.45 17.54 -11.74
CA LYS A 239 -21.14 18.66 -11.08
C LYS A 239 -21.12 19.95 -11.90
N LEU A 240 -20.00 20.24 -12.55
CA LEU A 240 -19.91 21.38 -13.46
C LEU A 240 -20.83 21.22 -14.68
N ARG A 241 -20.96 20.02 -15.25
CA ARG A 241 -21.92 19.75 -16.34
C ARG A 241 -23.37 19.89 -15.88
N GLU A 242 -23.70 19.40 -14.68
CA GLU A 242 -25.00 19.61 -14.05
C GLU A 242 -25.32 21.12 -13.88
N ALA A 243 -24.30 21.95 -13.63
CA ALA A 243 -24.40 23.41 -13.56
C ALA A 243 -24.35 24.12 -14.93
N GLY A 244 -24.25 23.38 -16.03
CA GLY A 244 -24.31 23.86 -17.41
C GLY A 244 -22.96 24.19 -18.07
N TYR A 245 -21.83 23.83 -17.47
CA TYR A 245 -20.51 24.02 -18.06
C TYR A 245 -20.14 22.92 -19.05
N THR A 246 -19.39 23.27 -20.10
CA THR A 246 -18.75 22.30 -21.01
C THR A 246 -17.51 21.67 -20.37
N ALA A 247 -17.71 20.86 -19.33
CA ALA A 247 -16.63 20.24 -18.56
C ALA A 247 -16.22 18.84 -19.07
N TYR A 248 -14.92 18.54 -18.99
CA TYR A 248 -14.26 17.29 -19.34
C TYR A 248 -13.38 16.80 -18.17
N ASN A 249 -13.20 15.48 -18.06
CA ASN A 249 -12.29 14.87 -17.08
C ASN A 249 -10.96 14.50 -17.75
N LEU A 250 -9.84 14.98 -17.21
CA LEU A 250 -8.50 14.56 -17.62
C LEU A 250 -8.14 13.22 -16.96
N ASP A 251 -7.32 12.41 -17.63
CA ASP A 251 -6.83 11.11 -17.12
C ASP A 251 -6.02 11.25 -15.82
N GLY A 252 -5.51 12.45 -15.51
CA GLY A 252 -4.79 12.77 -14.28
C GLY A 252 -3.44 13.41 -14.55
N ILE A 253 -2.88 14.06 -13.53
CA ILE A 253 -1.53 14.62 -13.62
C ILE A 253 -0.44 13.53 -13.61
N SER A 254 -0.73 12.32 -13.11
CA SER A 254 0.18 11.17 -13.22
C SER A 254 0.48 10.83 -14.69
N PHE A 255 -0.57 10.73 -15.51
CA PHE A 255 -0.44 10.50 -16.96
C PHE A 255 0.24 11.66 -17.68
N TRP A 256 -0.05 12.90 -17.25
CA TRP A 256 0.62 14.09 -17.78
C TRP A 256 2.14 14.05 -17.56
N GLU A 257 2.56 13.65 -16.37
CA GLU A 257 3.98 13.50 -16.02
C GLU A 257 4.63 12.35 -16.79
N LYS A 258 3.96 11.19 -16.88
CA LYS A 258 4.42 10.02 -17.66
C LYS A 258 4.64 10.35 -19.14
N GLU A 259 3.82 11.23 -19.70
CA GLU A 259 3.97 11.73 -21.07
C GLU A 259 5.07 12.81 -21.22
N ASN A 260 5.82 13.12 -20.16
CA ASN A 260 6.85 14.15 -20.11
C ASN A 260 6.34 15.53 -20.55
N LEU A 261 5.08 15.84 -20.23
CA LEU A 261 4.48 17.13 -20.55
C LEU A 261 4.89 18.20 -19.51
N PRO A 262 4.86 19.50 -19.88
CA PRO A 262 5.36 20.57 -19.00
C PRO A 262 4.60 20.65 -17.68
N LEU A 263 5.33 20.86 -16.57
CA LEU A 263 4.80 21.04 -15.22
C LEU A 263 5.40 22.27 -14.58
N ILE A 264 4.60 22.99 -13.79
CA ILE A 264 5.11 23.92 -12.79
C ILE A 264 5.39 23.12 -11.53
N ARG A 265 6.59 23.25 -10.98
CA ARG A 265 6.99 22.59 -9.72
C ARG A 265 7.20 23.65 -8.65
N GLY A 266 6.67 23.38 -7.47
CA GLY A 266 6.94 24.16 -6.28
C GLY A 266 8.37 23.96 -5.78
N PRO A 267 8.71 24.62 -4.65
CA PRO A 267 10.00 24.40 -4.02
C PRO A 267 10.17 22.93 -3.66
N LYS A 268 11.37 22.40 -3.92
CA LYS A 268 11.74 21.07 -3.45
C LYS A 268 11.81 21.13 -1.92
N LEU A 269 10.97 20.36 -1.25
CA LEU A 269 10.99 20.26 0.20
C LEU A 269 12.27 19.56 0.67
N PRO A 270 12.81 19.93 1.84
CA PRO A 270 13.95 19.23 2.41
C PRO A 270 13.56 17.78 2.75
N PRO A 271 14.50 16.82 2.70
CA PRO A 271 14.23 15.42 3.03
C PRO A 271 13.61 15.22 4.42
N SER A 272 13.89 16.12 5.38
CA SER A 272 13.31 16.10 6.74
C SER A 272 11.81 16.35 6.78
N GLU A 273 11.23 16.89 5.70
CA GLU A 273 9.80 17.16 5.57
C GLU A 273 9.08 16.13 4.70
N GLU A 274 9.80 15.16 4.12
CA GLU A 274 9.20 14.10 3.30
C GLU A 274 9.01 12.81 4.13
N PRO A 275 7.87 12.13 4.00
CA PRO A 275 7.70 10.81 4.59
C PRO A 275 8.55 9.77 3.86
N SER A 276 8.91 8.68 4.56
CA SER A 276 9.60 7.55 3.96
C SER A 276 8.69 6.82 2.98
N ILE A 277 9.24 6.31 1.88
CA ILE A 277 8.47 5.55 0.89
C ILE A 277 8.68 4.06 1.11
N ILE A 278 7.58 3.30 1.06
CA ILE A 278 7.57 1.84 1.05
C ILE A 278 6.80 1.34 -0.18
N HIS A 279 7.18 0.16 -0.67
CA HIS A 279 6.57 -0.50 -1.83
C HIS A 279 5.93 -1.83 -1.43
N LEU A 280 5.26 -2.49 -2.37
CA LEU A 280 4.34 -3.60 -2.15
C LEU A 280 4.86 -4.71 -1.24
N GLU A 281 6.11 -5.14 -1.40
CA GLU A 281 6.75 -6.16 -0.56
C GLU A 281 6.90 -5.68 0.88
N GLU A 282 7.59 -4.56 1.10
CA GLU A 282 7.78 -3.98 2.43
C GLU A 282 6.45 -3.58 3.08
N ALA A 283 5.49 -3.08 2.30
CA ALA A 283 4.14 -2.76 2.74
C ALA A 283 3.41 -4.00 3.25
N TYR A 284 3.52 -5.12 2.54
CA TYR A 284 2.93 -6.37 2.98
C TYR A 284 3.63 -6.94 4.22
N GLU A 285 4.95 -6.88 4.29
CA GLU A 285 5.70 -7.29 5.48
C GLU A 285 5.31 -6.47 6.71
N ASN A 286 5.27 -5.15 6.57
CA ASN A 286 4.79 -4.24 7.62
C ASN A 286 3.34 -4.57 8.02
N TYR A 287 2.46 -4.83 7.05
CA TYR A 287 1.08 -5.18 7.34
C TYR A 287 0.96 -6.52 8.05
N TYR A 288 1.69 -7.53 7.61
CA TYR A 288 1.51 -8.92 8.03
C TYR A 288 2.28 -9.24 9.32
N LEU A 289 3.53 -8.80 9.41
CA LEU A 289 4.40 -9.04 10.56
C LEU A 289 4.15 -8.05 11.69
N LEU A 290 3.77 -6.80 11.36
CA LEU A 290 3.69 -5.69 12.30
C LEU A 290 2.26 -5.12 12.45
N PHE A 291 1.23 -5.88 12.02
CA PHE A 291 -0.18 -5.44 12.07
C PHE A 291 -0.61 -4.84 13.42
N LYS A 292 0.01 -5.27 14.52
CA LYS A 292 -0.39 -4.87 15.87
C LYS A 292 0.04 -3.46 16.27
N ASP A 293 1.03 -2.86 15.60
CA ASP A 293 1.57 -1.56 16.01
C ASP A 293 1.66 -0.48 14.93
N ILE A 294 1.24 -0.80 13.69
CA ILE A 294 1.18 0.15 12.58
C ILE A 294 -0.25 0.62 12.32
N VAL A 295 -0.42 1.93 12.15
CA VAL A 295 -1.69 2.54 11.73
C VAL A 295 -1.71 2.71 10.22
N TRP A 296 -2.58 1.99 9.54
CA TRP A 296 -2.81 2.15 8.11
C TRP A 296 -3.89 3.21 7.87
N VAL A 297 -3.65 4.16 6.98
CA VAL A 297 -4.59 5.26 6.69
C VAL A 297 -4.83 5.39 5.18
N ASP A 298 -6.09 5.21 4.80
CA ASP A 298 -6.59 5.43 3.45
C ASP A 298 -6.96 6.91 3.27
N VAL A 299 -6.26 7.60 2.38
CA VAL A 299 -6.49 9.03 2.13
C VAL A 299 -7.39 9.32 0.94
N ARG A 300 -8.02 8.29 0.35
CA ARG A 300 -8.97 8.44 -0.75
C ARG A 300 -10.30 9.01 -0.29
N ASP A 301 -11.16 9.35 -1.25
CA ASP A 301 -12.52 9.78 -0.95
C ASP A 301 -13.29 8.65 -0.24
N THR A 302 -14.21 9.02 0.65
CA THR A 302 -15.02 8.10 1.46
C THR A 302 -15.73 7.02 0.64
N GLU A 303 -16.16 7.34 -0.59
CA GLU A 303 -16.80 6.37 -1.48
C GLU A 303 -15.83 5.35 -2.06
N ASP A 304 -14.57 5.72 -2.30
CA ASP A 304 -13.52 4.77 -2.73
C ASP A 304 -13.19 3.80 -1.59
N TYR A 305 -12.97 4.33 -0.39
CA TYR A 305 -12.76 3.53 0.83
C TYR A 305 -13.91 2.54 1.06
N LYS A 306 -15.17 2.99 0.97
CA LYS A 306 -16.36 2.12 1.14
C LYS A 306 -16.45 1.01 0.10
N ARG A 307 -16.00 1.25 -1.15
CA ARG A 307 -16.01 0.23 -2.22
C ARG A 307 -14.99 -0.88 -1.96
N GLY A 308 -13.87 -0.54 -1.33
CA GLY A 308 -12.87 -1.49 -0.89
C GLY A 308 -11.63 -0.76 -0.39
N HIS A 309 -11.00 -1.26 0.67
CA HIS A 309 -9.81 -0.68 1.28
C HIS A 309 -8.91 -1.78 1.87
N ILE A 310 -7.66 -1.44 2.22
CA ILE A 310 -6.77 -2.35 2.94
C ILE A 310 -7.42 -2.69 4.27
N LYS A 311 -7.53 -3.99 4.57
CA LYS A 311 -8.26 -4.48 5.75
C LYS A 311 -7.72 -3.84 7.04
N GLY A 312 -8.62 -3.29 7.86
CA GLY A 312 -8.23 -2.62 9.12
C GLY A 312 -7.65 -1.21 8.98
N ALA A 313 -7.56 -0.65 7.78
CA ALA A 313 -7.12 0.73 7.59
C ALA A 313 -8.18 1.75 8.04
N LEU A 314 -7.74 2.88 8.59
CA LEU A 314 -8.58 4.04 8.89
C LEU A 314 -8.92 4.79 7.60
N GLY A 315 -10.21 5.06 7.36
CA GLY A 315 -10.67 5.90 6.26
C GLY A 315 -10.66 7.39 6.66
N ILE A 316 -9.61 8.12 6.26
CA ILE A 316 -9.47 9.56 6.52
C ILE A 316 -9.07 10.26 5.23
N PRO A 317 -10.04 10.78 4.45
CA PRO A 317 -9.75 11.50 3.21
C PRO A 317 -8.72 12.62 3.42
N LEU A 318 -7.85 12.85 2.43
CA LEU A 318 -6.78 13.87 2.52
C LEU A 318 -7.28 15.23 3.03
N SER A 319 -8.46 15.66 2.58
CA SER A 319 -9.08 16.94 2.95
C SER A 319 -9.53 17.02 4.43
N GLU A 320 -9.58 15.89 5.13
CA GLU A 320 -10.01 15.77 6.53
C GLU A 320 -8.85 15.47 7.48
N ILE A 321 -7.66 15.11 6.96
CA ILE A 321 -6.49 14.69 7.76
C ILE A 321 -6.17 15.71 8.86
N GLU A 322 -6.09 17.00 8.53
CA GLU A 322 -5.73 18.05 9.50
C GLU A 322 -6.79 18.19 10.61
N SER A 323 -8.07 18.05 10.27
CA SER A 323 -9.18 18.13 11.23
C SER A 323 -9.36 16.86 12.07
N ARG A 324 -8.83 15.71 11.61
CA ARG A 324 -8.98 14.39 12.23
C ARG A 324 -7.64 13.86 12.77
N LEU A 325 -6.68 14.74 13.02
CA LEU A 325 -5.36 14.37 13.58
C LEU A 325 -5.45 13.66 14.93
N ASN A 326 -6.53 13.85 15.69
CA ASN A 326 -6.77 13.16 16.95
C ASN A 326 -7.11 11.67 16.80
N GLU A 327 -7.47 11.22 15.59
CA GLU A 327 -7.73 9.81 15.29
C GLU A 327 -6.45 9.04 14.93
N ILE A 328 -5.35 9.75 14.69
CA ILE A 328 -4.06 9.15 14.33
C ILE A 328 -3.13 9.26 15.54
N SER A 329 -2.56 8.15 15.99
CA SER A 329 -1.67 8.14 17.16
C SER A 329 -0.29 8.69 16.79
N LYS A 330 0.23 9.65 17.56
CA LYS A 330 1.58 10.23 17.38
C LYS A 330 2.72 9.27 17.72
N ASP A 331 2.45 8.26 18.54
CA ASP A 331 3.46 7.34 19.05
C ASP A 331 3.64 6.09 18.20
N LYS A 332 2.76 5.87 17.22
CA LYS A 332 2.78 4.71 16.34
C LYS A 332 3.49 5.01 15.01
N GLU A 333 3.91 3.95 14.34
CA GLU A 333 4.19 4.02 12.91
C GLU A 333 2.89 4.16 12.12
N ILE A 334 2.93 4.96 11.05
CA ILE A 334 1.76 5.33 10.25
C ILE A 334 2.09 5.11 8.79
N VAL A 335 1.26 4.36 8.09
CA VAL A 335 1.38 4.11 6.65
C VAL A 335 0.19 4.73 5.93
N PHE A 336 0.46 5.75 5.12
CA PHE A 336 -0.55 6.35 4.24
C PHE A 336 -0.56 5.66 2.88
N TYR A 337 -1.75 5.43 2.34
CA TYR A 337 -1.92 4.98 0.96
C TYR A 337 -3.11 5.66 0.30
N CYS A 338 -3.01 5.83 -1.02
CA CYS A 338 -4.08 6.34 -1.86
C CYS A 338 -4.51 5.24 -2.84
N GLU A 339 -5.15 5.58 -3.95
CA GLU A 339 -5.47 4.59 -4.99
C GLU A 339 -4.20 3.89 -5.51
N GLY A 340 -3.06 4.56 -5.36
CA GLY A 340 -1.79 4.12 -5.91
C GLY A 340 -1.71 4.45 -7.39
N THR A 341 -0.65 3.97 -8.02
CA THR A 341 -0.48 4.14 -9.47
C THR A 341 -0.42 2.80 -10.14
N TRP A 342 -1.45 2.50 -10.93
CA TRP A 342 -1.44 1.35 -11.84
C TRP A 342 -0.45 1.53 -13.00
N ASP A 343 0.16 2.71 -13.13
CA ASP A 343 0.90 3.13 -14.33
C ASP A 343 2.24 3.84 -14.06
N GLY A 344 2.75 3.84 -12.83
CA GLY A 344 4.10 4.35 -12.49
C GLY A 344 4.18 5.86 -12.20
N GLY A 345 3.20 6.42 -11.49
CA GLY A 345 3.22 7.81 -11.03
C GLY A 345 3.43 7.93 -9.51
N SER A 346 3.43 9.16 -8.99
CA SER A 346 3.60 9.41 -7.55
C SER A 346 2.26 9.45 -6.80
N CYS A 347 2.12 8.73 -5.67
CA CYS A 347 0.96 8.84 -4.74
C CYS A 347 1.04 10.13 -3.90
N GLU A 348 0.88 11.28 -4.57
CA GLU A 348 1.07 12.62 -3.98
C GLU A 348 0.07 12.94 -2.86
N ALA A 349 -1.13 12.36 -2.91
CA ALA A 349 -2.12 12.51 -1.85
C ALA A 349 -1.61 11.94 -0.52
N SER A 350 -1.01 10.74 -0.53
CA SER A 350 -0.42 10.14 0.68
C SER A 350 0.81 10.89 1.17
N ARG A 351 1.66 11.36 0.25
CA ARG A 351 2.79 12.23 0.62
C ARG A 351 2.31 13.50 1.31
N SER A 352 1.26 14.12 0.76
CA SER A 352 0.65 15.32 1.34
C SER A 352 0.08 15.07 2.74
N ALA A 353 -0.57 13.92 2.96
CA ALA A 353 -1.03 13.54 4.30
C ALA A 353 0.15 13.38 5.28
N GLY A 354 1.22 12.69 4.86
CA GLY A 354 2.43 12.55 5.66
C GLY A 354 3.05 13.90 6.04
N ARG A 355 3.15 14.84 5.09
CA ARG A 355 3.65 16.21 5.34
C ARG A 355 2.78 16.97 6.33
N ILE A 356 1.45 16.82 6.26
CA ILE A 356 0.53 17.43 7.23
C ILE A 356 0.85 16.93 8.65
N LEU A 357 1.10 15.63 8.81
CA LEU A 357 1.46 15.07 10.11
C LEU A 357 2.82 15.58 10.61
N ILE A 358 3.85 15.57 9.75
CA ILE A 358 5.20 16.08 10.10
C ILE A 358 5.10 17.53 10.59
N LYS A 359 4.39 18.39 9.85
CA LYS A 359 4.14 19.79 10.21
C LYS A 359 3.40 19.94 11.56
N ASN A 360 2.58 18.96 11.93
CA ASN A 360 1.81 18.93 13.18
C ASN A 360 2.51 18.15 14.32
N GLY A 361 3.84 17.97 14.22
CA GLY A 361 4.68 17.46 15.30
C GLY A 361 4.68 15.94 15.44
N TYR A 362 4.31 15.21 14.40
CA TYR A 362 4.57 13.78 14.32
C TYR A 362 6.04 13.55 13.93
N LYS A 363 6.63 12.46 14.43
CA LYS A 363 8.01 12.09 14.09
C LYS A 363 8.07 11.63 12.63
N GLN A 364 8.85 12.31 11.80
CA GLN A 364 9.00 11.95 10.38
C GLN A 364 9.39 10.48 10.18
N GLY A 365 10.28 9.93 11.03
CA GLY A 365 10.72 8.53 10.95
C GLY A 365 9.60 7.50 11.17
N ASN A 366 8.47 7.90 11.75
CA ASN A 366 7.31 7.04 11.95
C ASN A 366 6.32 7.10 10.78
N ILE A 367 6.53 7.99 9.80
CA ILE A 367 5.56 8.24 8.73
C ILE A 367 6.07 7.64 7.43
N LYS A 368 5.32 6.66 6.94
CA LYS A 368 5.57 5.94 5.70
C LYS A 368 4.45 6.22 4.70
N VAL A 369 4.78 6.19 3.41
CA VAL A 369 3.84 6.23 2.31
C VAL A 369 3.99 4.94 1.53
N PHE A 370 2.93 4.15 1.49
CA PHE A 370 2.84 3.04 0.57
C PHE A 370 2.50 3.59 -0.84
N GLU A 371 3.53 3.72 -1.67
CA GLU A 371 3.44 4.45 -2.93
C GLU A 371 2.63 3.70 -4.00
N ASP A 372 2.70 2.36 -4.02
CA ASP A 372 2.01 1.56 -5.03
C ASP A 372 0.48 1.53 -4.81
N GLY A 373 0.05 1.84 -3.58
CA GLY A 373 -1.31 2.09 -3.14
C GLY A 373 -2.31 0.94 -3.27
N TYR A 374 -3.60 1.26 -3.06
CA TYR A 374 -4.68 0.26 -2.95
C TYR A 374 -4.81 -0.64 -4.18
N GLY A 375 -4.63 -0.10 -5.37
CA GLY A 375 -4.70 -0.86 -6.61
C GLY A 375 -3.69 -2.01 -6.69
N ALA A 376 -2.43 -1.72 -6.37
CA ALA A 376 -1.38 -2.74 -6.33
C ALA A 376 -1.66 -3.77 -5.22
N TRP A 377 -2.12 -3.32 -4.06
CA TRP A 377 -2.51 -4.19 -2.95
C TRP A 377 -3.62 -5.18 -3.32
N GLU A 378 -4.70 -4.68 -3.91
CA GLU A 378 -5.83 -5.50 -4.34
C GLU A 378 -5.43 -6.48 -5.44
N ASN A 379 -4.66 -6.03 -6.44
CA ASN A 379 -4.17 -6.87 -7.53
C ASN A 379 -3.23 -7.98 -7.04
N ALA A 380 -2.48 -7.74 -5.96
CA ALA A 380 -1.63 -8.74 -5.33
C ALA A 380 -2.42 -9.81 -4.57
N GLY A 381 -3.74 -9.64 -4.39
CA GLY A 381 -4.59 -10.55 -3.63
C GLY A 381 -4.46 -10.38 -2.11
N TYR A 382 -3.90 -9.26 -1.66
CA TYR A 382 -3.68 -9.01 -0.24
C TYR A 382 -4.98 -8.69 0.51
N PRO A 383 -5.00 -8.79 1.85
CA PRO A 383 -6.23 -8.62 2.63
C PRO A 383 -6.90 -7.26 2.42
N VAL A 384 -8.14 -7.29 1.97
CA VAL A 384 -9.00 -6.11 1.77
C VAL A 384 -10.32 -6.26 2.52
N GLU A 385 -10.91 -5.14 2.90
CA GLU A 385 -12.28 -5.05 3.40
C GLU A 385 -13.16 -4.37 2.35
N LYS A 386 -14.27 -5.01 2.02
CA LYS A 386 -15.27 -4.50 1.06
C LYS A 386 -16.62 -4.52 1.74
N LYS A 387 -17.49 -3.54 1.45
CA LYS A 387 -18.90 -3.69 1.81
C LYS A 387 -19.49 -4.87 1.01
N PRO A 388 -20.24 -5.77 1.68
CA PRO A 388 -20.97 -6.85 1.01
C PRO A 388 -22.04 -6.31 0.04
#